data_AF-Q01V67-F1
#
_entry.id   AF-Q01V67-F1
#
_cell.length_a   1.000
_cell.length_b   1.000
_cell.length_c   1.000
_cell.angle_alpha   90.00
_cell.angle_beta   90.00
_cell.angle_gamma   90.00
#
_symmetry.space_group_name_H-M   'P 1'
#
loop_
_entity.id
_entity.type
_entity.pdbx_description
1 polymer ?
#
loop_
_entity_poly.entity_id
_entity_poly.type
_entity_poly.pdbx_seq_one_letter_code
_entity_poly.pdbx_strand_id
1 'polypeptide(L)'
;MQQRKNRLWGFWVVIPVALFCIPVLSHAQNPTGETTAFAGFDNTAPQQCGLGANCNTLGMWDQTLTPANVNFRGRTVTEQNANNGGGGSGNDTCHFAGSAFGAFDRITGGNWTVGQIQGANNAANNIWGHDFVGWLRNAVVYYRNRGRAPCGTTFLQQMVINNLNPPPATVAYGNANNGGPNTLGGNINVRSVTSTRSGNNQQSNQ
;
A
#
# COMPACT_ATOMS: atom_id res chain seq x y z
N MET A 1 -35.38 59.93 -61.84
CA MET A 1 -35.15 59.05 -60.69
C MET A 1 -34.69 57.69 -61.19
N GLN A 2 -33.39 57.37 -61.06
CA GLN A 2 -32.81 56.14 -61.59
C GLN A 2 -32.29 55.31 -60.41
N GLN A 3 -33.05 54.27 -60.03
CA GLN A 3 -32.70 53.38 -58.91
C GLN A 3 -31.56 52.44 -59.32
N ARG A 4 -30.40 52.61 -58.67
CA ARG A 4 -29.27 51.67 -58.78
C ARG A 4 -29.52 50.45 -57.89
N LYS A 5 -29.66 49.28 -58.50
CA LYS A 5 -29.68 47.97 -57.81
C LYS A 5 -28.25 47.56 -57.47
N ASN A 6 -27.86 47.68 -56.20
CA ASN A 6 -26.61 47.12 -55.68
C ASN A 6 -26.78 45.61 -55.48
N ARG A 7 -26.15 44.81 -56.35
CA ARG A 7 -25.98 43.37 -56.13
C ARG A 7 -24.78 43.15 -55.20
N LEU A 8 -25.07 42.78 -53.95
CA LEU A 8 -24.08 42.27 -53.00
C LEU A 8 -23.68 40.84 -53.41
N TRP A 9 -22.41 40.66 -53.76
CA TRP A 9 -21.81 39.35 -53.97
C TRP A 9 -21.39 38.79 -52.61
N GLY A 10 -22.12 37.81 -52.10
CA GLY A 10 -21.75 37.07 -50.88
C GLY A 10 -20.61 36.11 -51.18
N PHE A 11 -19.40 36.43 -50.72
CA PHE A 11 -18.28 35.49 -50.64
C PHE A 11 -18.47 34.61 -49.41
N TRP A 12 -18.69 33.31 -49.62
CA TRP A 12 -18.65 32.31 -48.55
C TRP A 12 -17.20 31.88 -48.35
N VAL A 13 -16.59 32.29 -47.23
CA VAL A 13 -15.28 31.77 -46.80
C VAL A 13 -15.54 30.47 -46.03
N VAL A 14 -15.19 29.34 -46.62
CA VAL A 14 -15.16 28.05 -45.93
C VAL A 14 -13.87 28.01 -45.11
N ILE A 15 -13.96 28.28 -43.80
CA ILE A 15 -12.84 28.10 -42.89
C ILE A 15 -12.77 26.61 -42.55
N PRO A 16 -11.69 25.88 -42.92
CA PRO A 16 -11.52 24.51 -42.46
C PRO A 16 -11.37 24.55 -40.94
N VAL A 17 -12.35 23.99 -40.23
CA VAL A 17 -12.24 23.73 -38.79
C VAL A 17 -11.14 22.68 -38.65
N ALA A 18 -9.94 23.14 -38.33
CA ALA A 18 -8.85 22.26 -37.92
C ALA A 18 -9.36 21.49 -36.69
N LEU A 19 -9.62 20.20 -36.89
CA LEU A 19 -9.98 19.28 -35.83
C LEU A 19 -8.74 19.15 -34.93
N PHE A 20 -8.61 20.06 -33.96
CA PHE A 20 -7.61 19.92 -32.92
C PHE A 20 -7.94 18.64 -32.16
N CYS A 21 -7.12 17.62 -32.38
CA CYS A 21 -7.11 16.44 -31.55
C CYS A 21 -6.61 16.90 -30.17
N ILE A 22 -7.53 17.37 -29.33
CA ILE A 22 -7.23 17.67 -27.93
C ILE A 22 -6.83 16.31 -27.34
N PRO A 23 -5.58 16.13 -26.87
CA PRO A 23 -5.22 14.89 -26.21
C PRO A 23 -6.20 14.74 -25.05
N VAL A 24 -6.99 13.67 -25.09
CA VAL A 24 -7.84 13.30 -23.95
C VAL A 24 -6.86 13.16 -22.80
N LEU A 25 -6.93 14.09 -21.85
CA LEU A 25 -6.11 14.06 -20.65
C LEU A 25 -6.38 12.68 -20.05
N SER A 26 -5.38 11.79 -20.09
CA SER A 26 -5.56 10.41 -19.66
C SER A 26 -6.15 10.45 -18.27
N HIS A 27 -7.36 9.94 -18.11
CA HIS A 27 -8.05 9.91 -16.83
C HIS A 27 -7.07 9.36 -15.80
N ALA A 28 -7.00 10.01 -14.64
CA ALA A 28 -6.12 9.58 -13.55
C ALA A 28 -6.37 8.10 -13.27
N GLN A 29 -5.48 7.25 -13.77
CA GLN A 29 -5.66 5.81 -13.68
C GLN A 29 -5.43 5.40 -12.23
N ASN A 30 -6.27 4.50 -11.72
CA ASN A 30 -6.04 3.88 -10.41
C ASN A 30 -5.09 2.68 -10.56
N PRO A 31 -4.28 2.38 -9.53
CA PRO A 31 -3.50 1.16 -9.54
C PRO A 31 -4.44 -0.04 -9.61
N THR A 32 -4.04 -1.03 -10.40
CA THR A 32 -4.75 -2.30 -10.52
C THR A 32 -4.32 -3.28 -9.44
N GLY A 33 -3.11 -3.13 -8.90
CA GLY A 33 -2.57 -3.97 -7.83
C GLY A 33 -1.20 -3.50 -7.37
N GLU A 34 -0.49 -4.38 -6.69
CA GLU A 34 0.90 -4.20 -6.27
C GLU A 34 1.69 -5.51 -6.40
N THR A 35 2.99 -5.40 -6.65
CA THR A 35 3.93 -6.52 -6.46
C THR A 35 4.63 -6.36 -5.12
N THR A 36 4.90 -7.49 -4.46
CA THR A 36 5.62 -7.52 -3.19
C THR A 36 6.99 -8.17 -3.37
N ALA A 37 8.03 -7.58 -2.79
CA ALA A 37 9.37 -8.15 -2.74
C ALA A 37 9.89 -8.11 -1.29
N PHE A 38 10.56 -9.18 -0.87
CA PHE A 38 11.17 -9.22 0.46
C PHE A 38 12.52 -8.50 0.46
N ALA A 39 12.68 -7.51 1.35
CA ALA A 39 13.89 -6.71 1.49
C ALA A 39 14.81 -7.17 2.64
N GLY A 40 14.45 -8.24 3.33
CA GLY A 40 15.19 -8.78 4.48
C GLY A 40 14.47 -8.56 5.80
N PHE A 41 15.09 -9.00 6.89
CA PHE A 41 14.63 -8.65 8.24
C PHE A 41 15.32 -7.36 8.69
N ASP A 42 14.59 -6.50 9.39
CA ASP A 42 15.08 -5.19 9.81
C ASP A 42 16.31 -5.32 10.73
N ASN A 43 17.47 -4.87 10.29
CA ASN A 43 18.71 -4.94 11.07
C ASN A 43 19.07 -3.61 11.75
N THR A 44 18.15 -2.64 11.73
CA THR A 44 18.41 -1.29 12.22
C THR A 44 18.47 -1.22 13.75
N ALA A 45 19.13 -0.17 14.25
CA ALA A 45 19.28 0.03 15.68
C ALA A 45 17.91 0.25 16.35
N PRO A 46 17.75 -0.11 17.65
CA PRO A 46 16.45 -0.11 18.37
C PRO A 46 15.64 1.19 18.36
N GLN A 47 16.25 2.29 17.93
CA GLN A 47 15.63 3.61 17.89
C GLN A 47 14.63 3.76 16.73
N GLN A 48 14.73 2.96 15.66
CA GLN A 48 13.91 3.17 14.45
C GLN A 48 12.48 2.60 14.53
N CYS A 49 12.22 1.55 15.33
CA CYS A 49 10.84 1.04 15.51
C CYS A 49 10.01 1.79 16.55
N GLY A 50 10.44 2.96 17.01
CA GLY A 50 9.64 3.86 17.85
C GLY A 50 9.32 3.33 19.27
N LEU A 51 9.90 2.21 19.70
CA LEU A 51 9.58 1.56 20.98
C LEU A 51 10.81 1.15 21.81
N GLY A 52 12.01 1.63 21.45
CA GLY A 52 13.27 1.26 22.12
C GLY A 52 13.59 -0.24 22.03
N ALA A 53 12.97 -0.96 21.08
CA ALA A 53 13.10 -2.40 20.90
C ALA A 53 13.91 -2.72 19.65
N ASN A 54 14.68 -3.82 19.69
CA ASN A 54 15.33 -4.37 18.50
C ASN A 54 14.26 -4.86 17.50
N CYS A 55 14.44 -4.51 16.23
CA CYS A 55 13.49 -4.73 15.15
C CYS A 55 13.77 -5.98 14.31
N ASN A 56 14.82 -6.73 14.62
CA ASN A 56 15.34 -7.86 13.83
C ASN A 56 14.43 -9.08 13.65
N THR A 57 13.18 -8.98 14.06
CA THR A 57 12.13 -9.97 13.85
C THR A 57 11.00 -9.45 12.95
N LEU A 58 11.05 -8.20 12.51
CA LEU A 58 10.17 -7.61 11.49
C LEU A 58 10.73 -7.89 10.10
N GLY A 59 9.90 -8.43 9.22
CA GLY A 59 10.22 -8.54 7.80
C GLY A 59 9.97 -7.21 7.10
N MET A 60 10.93 -6.74 6.31
CA MET A 60 10.82 -5.57 5.46
C MET A 60 10.34 -6.00 4.07
N TRP A 61 9.33 -5.31 3.55
CA TRP A 61 8.70 -5.65 2.28
C TRP A 61 8.56 -4.42 1.38
N ASP A 62 9.11 -4.51 0.18
CA ASP A 62 8.99 -3.48 -0.85
C ASP A 62 7.74 -3.71 -1.69
N GLN A 63 6.92 -2.67 -1.79
CA GLN A 63 5.70 -2.68 -2.60
C GLN A 63 5.87 -1.79 -3.83
N THR A 64 5.43 -2.28 -4.98
CA THR A 64 5.41 -1.50 -6.23
C THR A 64 4.03 -1.54 -6.86
N LEU A 65 3.41 -0.36 -7.07
CA LEU A 65 2.10 -0.26 -7.72
C LEU A 65 2.14 -0.70 -9.18
N THR A 66 1.08 -1.34 -9.62
CA THR A 66 0.82 -1.69 -11.03
C THR A 66 -0.35 -0.89 -11.60
N PRO A 67 -0.38 -0.63 -12.92
CA PRO A 67 0.64 -1.02 -13.90
C PRO A 67 1.88 -0.10 -13.85
N ALA A 68 3.05 -0.66 -14.18
CA ALA A 68 4.33 0.04 -14.04
C ALA A 68 4.51 1.24 -14.99
N ASN A 69 3.71 1.34 -16.06
CA ASN A 69 3.73 2.46 -17.02
C ASN A 69 2.91 3.67 -16.55
N VAL A 70 2.20 3.58 -15.43
CA VAL A 70 1.50 4.71 -14.81
C VAL A 70 2.37 5.24 -13.66
N ASN A 71 2.46 6.56 -13.55
CA ASN A 71 3.15 7.23 -12.45
C ASN A 71 2.15 7.57 -11.34
N PHE A 72 2.32 6.96 -10.18
CA PHE A 72 1.48 7.20 -9.01
C PHE A 72 2.12 8.14 -7.97
N ARG A 73 3.25 8.76 -8.28
CA ARG A 73 3.99 9.66 -7.38
C ARG A 73 3.10 10.78 -6.85
N GLY A 74 3.22 11.06 -5.55
CA GLY A 74 2.43 12.07 -4.86
C GLY A 74 1.03 11.59 -4.45
N ARG A 75 0.60 10.40 -4.86
CA ARG A 75 -0.60 9.76 -4.30
C ARG A 75 -0.31 9.19 -2.92
N THR A 76 -1.38 9.01 -2.17
CA THR A 76 -1.35 8.52 -0.80
C THR A 76 -1.94 7.12 -0.76
N VAL A 77 -1.15 6.16 -0.29
CA VAL A 77 -1.61 4.81 -0.01
C VAL A 77 -1.81 4.63 1.48
N THR A 78 -2.88 3.93 1.84
CA THR A 78 -3.27 3.69 3.23
C THR A 78 -3.54 2.22 3.43
N GLU A 79 -3.07 1.70 4.56
CA GLU A 79 -3.42 0.37 5.04
C GLU A 79 -4.65 0.42 5.93
N GLN A 80 -5.63 -0.45 5.63
CA GLN A 80 -6.84 -0.59 6.43
C GLN A 80 -7.23 -2.06 6.57
N ASN A 81 -7.94 -2.40 7.64
CA ASN A 81 -8.43 -3.77 7.82
C ASN A 81 -9.40 -4.11 6.67
N ALA A 82 -9.32 -5.35 6.16
CA ALA A 82 -10.18 -5.77 5.05
C ALA A 82 -11.67 -5.88 5.43
N ASN A 83 -11.98 -5.99 6.72
CA ASN A 83 -13.34 -5.94 7.22
C ASN A 83 -13.72 -4.50 7.59
N ASN A 84 -14.80 -3.99 7.00
CA ASN A 84 -15.30 -2.63 7.25
C ASN A 84 -15.88 -2.41 8.66
N GLY A 85 -15.90 -3.45 9.52
CA GLY A 85 -16.54 -3.43 10.85
C GLY A 85 -15.67 -2.96 12.01
N GLY A 86 -14.43 -2.52 11.76
CA GLY A 86 -13.50 -2.02 12.80
C GLY A 86 -12.93 -3.08 13.76
N GLY A 87 -13.43 -4.32 13.72
CA GLY A 87 -12.84 -5.47 14.40
C GLY A 87 -11.58 -5.96 13.69
N GLY A 88 -10.76 -6.76 14.37
CA GLY A 88 -9.65 -7.45 13.72
C GLY A 88 -10.14 -8.40 12.62
N SER A 89 -9.38 -8.53 11.54
CA SER A 89 -9.70 -9.40 10.40
C SER A 89 -9.04 -10.78 10.53
N GLY A 90 -8.44 -11.08 11.69
CA GLY A 90 -7.67 -12.30 11.88
C GLY A 90 -7.67 -12.86 13.30
N ASN A 91 -6.78 -13.82 13.51
CA ASN A 91 -6.65 -14.57 14.75
C ASN A 91 -5.21 -14.50 15.26
N ASP A 92 -5.04 -14.15 16.53
CA ASP A 92 -3.76 -14.18 17.25
C ASP A 92 -3.75 -15.34 18.25
N THR A 93 -3.01 -16.39 17.92
CA THR A 93 -2.86 -17.58 18.77
C THR A 93 -1.83 -17.41 19.89
N CYS A 94 -1.00 -16.36 19.82
CA CYS A 94 -0.04 -16.04 20.87
C CYS A 94 -0.74 -15.41 22.08
N HIS A 95 -1.70 -14.53 21.83
CA HIS A 95 -2.42 -13.78 22.85
C HIS A 95 -3.16 -14.68 23.86
N PHE A 96 -3.24 -14.20 25.10
CA PHE A 96 -3.99 -14.81 26.19
C PHE A 96 -4.43 -13.74 27.19
N ALA A 97 -5.44 -14.02 28.01
CA ALA A 97 -5.92 -13.09 29.02
C ALA A 97 -4.80 -12.72 30.02
N GLY A 98 -4.57 -11.42 30.21
CA GLY A 98 -3.46 -10.92 31.03
C GLY A 98 -2.10 -10.88 30.31
N SER A 99 -2.06 -11.04 28.99
CA SER A 99 -0.85 -10.80 28.20
C SER A 99 -0.39 -9.34 28.35
N ALA A 100 0.93 -9.12 28.38
CA ALA A 100 1.52 -7.78 28.36
C ALA A 100 1.41 -7.10 26.98
N PHE A 101 1.16 -7.87 25.93
CA PHE A 101 0.91 -7.38 24.57
C PHE A 101 -0.56 -7.62 24.22
N GLY A 102 -1.19 -6.61 23.60
CA GLY A 102 -2.52 -6.77 23.02
C GLY A 102 -2.53 -7.80 21.89
N ALA A 103 -3.72 -8.31 21.56
CA ALA A 103 -3.87 -9.23 20.43
C ALA A 103 -3.44 -8.54 19.13
N PHE A 104 -2.58 -9.21 18.38
CA PHE A 104 -2.14 -8.78 17.06
C PHE A 104 -3.05 -9.40 16.00
N ASP A 105 -4.30 -8.94 15.93
CA ASP A 105 -5.38 -9.51 15.11
C ASP A 105 -5.79 -8.62 13.91
N ARG A 106 -5.04 -7.53 13.70
CA ARG A 106 -5.38 -6.46 12.77
C ARG A 106 -4.15 -5.66 12.34
N ILE A 107 -4.30 -4.86 11.30
CA ILE A 107 -3.28 -3.88 10.92
C ILE A 107 -3.26 -2.75 11.93
N THR A 108 -2.07 -2.29 12.27
CA THR A 108 -1.82 -1.10 13.08
C THR A 108 -2.05 0.22 12.34
N GLY A 109 -2.36 0.14 11.04
CA GLY A 109 -2.48 1.27 10.13
C GLY A 109 -1.14 1.60 9.44
N GLY A 110 -1.18 2.63 8.61
CA GLY A 110 -0.02 3.10 7.85
C GLY A 110 -0.48 3.99 6.72
N ASN A 111 0.24 5.08 6.50
CA ASN A 111 -0.07 6.04 5.45
C ASN A 111 1.26 6.51 4.85
N TRP A 112 1.39 6.34 3.54
CA TRP A 112 2.61 6.70 2.83
C TRP A 112 2.31 7.45 1.54
N THR A 113 3.18 8.40 1.22
CA THR A 113 3.16 9.08 -0.07
C THR A 113 4.07 8.36 -1.06
N VAL A 114 3.49 7.98 -2.20
CA VAL A 114 4.21 7.31 -3.28
C VAL A 114 5.31 8.22 -3.82
N GLY A 115 6.51 7.65 -4.00
CA GLY A 115 7.71 8.33 -4.50
C GLY A 115 8.34 9.32 -3.53
N GLN A 116 8.06 9.21 -2.22
CA GLN A 116 8.66 10.02 -1.15
C GLN A 116 9.47 9.20 -0.14
N ILE A 117 10.20 8.18 -0.59
CA ILE A 117 11.12 7.45 0.31
C ILE A 117 12.19 8.43 0.83
N GLN A 118 12.25 8.61 2.15
CA GLN A 118 13.32 9.40 2.78
C GLN A 118 14.69 8.85 2.39
N GLY A 119 15.55 9.70 1.83
CA GLY A 119 16.93 9.35 1.45
C GLY A 119 17.10 8.72 0.06
N ALA A 120 16.03 8.38 -0.65
CA ALA A 120 16.12 7.90 -2.03
C ALA A 120 15.80 9.04 -3.00
N ASN A 121 16.84 9.74 -3.47
CA ASN A 121 16.74 10.78 -4.51
C ASN A 121 16.23 10.25 -5.88
N ASN A 122 15.84 8.98 -5.97
CA ASN A 122 15.24 8.30 -7.11
C ASN A 122 14.27 7.19 -6.66
N ALA A 123 13.47 7.42 -5.61
CA ALA A 123 12.36 6.51 -5.32
C ALA A 123 11.52 6.36 -6.60
N ALA A 124 11.41 5.14 -7.12
CA ALA A 124 10.63 4.86 -8.32
C ALA A 124 9.22 5.42 -8.16
N ASN A 125 8.61 5.87 -9.26
CA ASN A 125 7.32 6.56 -9.29
C ASN A 125 6.15 5.80 -8.64
N ASN A 126 6.35 4.53 -8.25
CA ASN A 126 5.33 3.58 -7.81
C ASN A 126 5.68 2.86 -6.50
N ILE A 127 6.68 3.32 -5.74
CA ILE A 127 7.11 2.74 -4.45
C ILE A 127 7.03 3.79 -3.32
N TRP A 128 6.89 3.37 -2.06
CA TRP A 128 6.74 4.30 -0.92
C TRP A 128 7.57 3.95 0.33
N GLY A 129 8.43 2.94 0.25
CA GLY A 129 9.33 2.52 1.33
C GLY A 129 9.05 1.09 1.78
N HIS A 130 9.77 0.64 2.80
CA HIS A 130 9.55 -0.67 3.40
C HIS A 130 8.25 -0.66 4.20
N ASP A 131 7.42 -1.66 3.95
CA ASP A 131 6.39 -2.08 4.89
C ASP A 131 6.96 -3.15 5.83
N PHE A 132 6.66 -3.02 7.13
CA PHE A 132 7.20 -3.88 8.17
C PHE A 132 6.12 -4.82 8.70
N VAL A 133 6.28 -6.11 8.44
CA VAL A 133 5.31 -7.12 8.87
C VAL A 133 5.97 -8.13 9.81
N GLY A 134 5.35 -8.39 10.95
CA GLY A 134 5.78 -9.43 11.88
C GLY A 134 5.66 -9.02 13.34
N TRP A 135 6.42 -9.70 14.19
CA TRP A 135 6.43 -9.49 15.63
C TRP A 135 7.62 -8.64 16.05
N LEU A 136 7.42 -7.73 16.99
CA LEU A 136 8.54 -7.04 17.67
C LEU A 136 9.36 -8.03 18.48
N ARG A 137 10.68 -7.83 18.60
CA ARG A 137 11.59 -8.77 19.28
C ARG A 137 11.21 -8.99 20.75
N ASN A 138 10.74 -7.95 21.44
CA ASN A 138 10.28 -8.05 22.83
C ASN A 138 9.03 -8.95 22.96
N ALA A 139 8.08 -8.87 22.02
CA ALA A 139 6.93 -9.77 21.96
C ALA A 139 7.37 -11.22 21.69
N VAL A 140 8.33 -11.42 20.77
CA VAL A 140 8.92 -12.74 20.48
C VAL A 140 9.53 -13.36 21.73
N VAL A 141 10.39 -12.63 22.43
CA VAL A 141 11.03 -13.08 23.68
C VAL A 141 9.98 -13.36 24.76
N TYR A 142 9.02 -12.45 24.93
CA TYR A 142 7.95 -12.59 25.91
C TYR A 142 7.13 -13.87 25.70
N TYR A 143 6.61 -14.09 24.50
CA TYR A 143 5.76 -15.25 24.21
C TYR A 143 6.53 -16.57 24.30
N ARG A 144 7.82 -16.60 23.89
CA ARG A 144 8.70 -17.76 24.11
C ARG A 144 8.89 -18.07 25.60
N ASN A 145 9.19 -17.05 26.40
CA ASN A 145 9.38 -17.20 27.86
C ASN A 145 8.10 -17.62 28.60
N ARG A 146 6.93 -17.33 28.02
CA ARG A 146 5.62 -17.79 28.52
C ARG A 146 5.20 -19.17 28.00
N GLY A 147 6.07 -19.87 27.27
CA GLY A 147 5.77 -21.20 26.72
C GLY A 147 4.66 -21.17 25.66
N ARG A 148 4.46 -20.05 24.97
CA ARG A 148 3.41 -19.90 23.95
C ARG A 148 3.86 -20.30 22.55
N ALA A 149 5.16 -20.38 22.28
CA ALA A 149 5.66 -20.84 20.99
C ALA A 149 5.49 -22.38 20.85
N PRO A 150 5.07 -22.91 19.69
CA PRO A 150 4.73 -22.18 18.47
C PRO A 150 3.38 -21.47 18.56
N CYS A 151 3.35 -20.22 18.14
CA CYS A 151 2.14 -19.42 17.99
C CYS A 151 2.32 -18.42 16.85
N GLY A 152 1.26 -17.71 16.46
CA GLY A 152 1.33 -16.69 15.44
C GLY A 152 0.01 -16.00 15.18
N THR A 153 0.03 -15.13 14.17
CA THR A 153 -1.14 -14.41 13.70
C THR A 153 -1.27 -14.47 12.18
N THR A 154 -2.51 -14.36 11.71
CA THR A 154 -2.84 -14.14 10.30
C THR A 154 -4.10 -13.28 10.22
N PHE A 155 -4.05 -12.22 9.40
CA PHE A 155 -5.17 -11.29 9.20
C PHE A 155 -5.15 -10.74 7.76
N LEU A 156 -6.29 -10.20 7.33
CA LEU A 156 -6.46 -9.65 5.99
C LEU A 156 -6.28 -8.12 5.99
N GLN A 157 -5.49 -7.64 5.03
CA GLN A 157 -5.23 -6.24 4.78
C GLN A 157 -5.86 -5.77 3.49
N GLN A 158 -6.52 -4.62 3.52
CA GLN A 158 -6.91 -3.91 2.32
C GLN A 158 -5.98 -2.71 2.12
N MET A 159 -5.36 -2.62 0.95
CA MET A 159 -4.71 -1.39 0.52
C MET A 159 -5.71 -0.48 -0.16
N VAL A 160 -5.64 0.82 0.14
CA VAL A 160 -6.41 1.84 -0.57
C VAL A 160 -5.52 3.00 -1.00
N ILE A 161 -5.91 3.69 -2.06
CA ILE A 161 -5.21 4.88 -2.57
C ILE A 161 -6.19 6.02 -2.76
N ASN A 162 -5.76 7.27 -2.54
CA ASN A 162 -6.60 8.44 -2.78
C ASN A 162 -6.98 8.56 -4.27
N ASN A 163 -8.27 8.60 -4.59
CA ASN A 163 -8.78 8.83 -5.93
C ASN A 163 -8.57 10.30 -6.33
N LEU A 164 -8.22 10.52 -7.59
CA LEU A 164 -8.09 11.87 -8.14
C LEU A 164 -9.39 12.37 -8.77
N ASN A 165 -10.38 11.49 -9.05
CA ASN A 165 -11.66 11.91 -9.64
C ASN A 165 -12.82 10.92 -9.38
N PRO A 166 -13.90 11.33 -8.67
CA PRO A 166 -14.03 12.54 -7.86
C PRO A 166 -13.21 12.40 -6.56
N PRO A 167 -12.43 13.42 -6.15
CA PRO A 167 -11.87 13.48 -4.80
C PRO A 167 -13.01 13.76 -3.80
N PRO A 168 -12.96 13.29 -2.53
CA PRO A 168 -11.87 12.62 -1.82
C PRO A 168 -12.08 11.09 -1.62
N ALA A 169 -12.65 10.39 -2.60
CA ALA A 169 -12.84 8.94 -2.48
C ALA A 169 -11.49 8.20 -2.40
N THR A 170 -11.43 7.06 -1.72
CA THR A 170 -10.31 6.10 -1.84
C THR A 170 -10.73 4.92 -2.69
N VAL A 171 -9.78 4.28 -3.37
CA VAL A 171 -10.03 3.08 -4.18
C VAL A 171 -9.15 1.95 -3.67
N ALA A 172 -9.76 0.79 -3.47
CA ALA A 172 -9.10 -0.44 -3.08
C ALA A 172 -8.19 -0.99 -4.20
N TYR A 173 -7.01 -1.47 -3.84
CA TYR A 173 -6.09 -2.23 -4.71
C TYR A 173 -5.42 -3.36 -3.90
N GLY A 174 -4.77 -4.34 -4.54
CA GLY A 174 -4.10 -5.45 -3.83
C GLY A 174 -3.65 -6.62 -4.70
N ASN A 175 -3.53 -7.81 -4.08
CA ASN A 175 -2.88 -9.03 -4.61
C ASN A 175 -3.54 -9.64 -5.88
N ALA A 176 -4.81 -9.34 -6.11
CA ALA A 176 -5.47 -9.63 -7.37
C ALA A 176 -5.76 -8.28 -8.04
N ASN A 177 -5.57 -8.18 -9.36
CA ASN A 177 -5.78 -6.99 -10.21
C ASN A 177 -7.16 -6.30 -10.12
N ASN A 178 -7.98 -6.67 -9.13
CA ASN A 178 -9.35 -6.27 -8.85
C ASN A 178 -9.53 -5.76 -7.39
N GLY A 179 -8.45 -5.48 -6.65
CA GLY A 179 -8.52 -4.87 -5.31
C GLY A 179 -8.85 -5.81 -4.15
N GLY A 180 -8.60 -7.11 -4.29
CA GLY A 180 -8.74 -8.06 -3.18
C GLY A 180 -7.69 -7.84 -2.06
N PRO A 181 -7.98 -8.27 -0.82
CA PRO A 181 -7.09 -8.04 0.31
C PRO A 181 -5.81 -8.90 0.25
N ASN A 182 -4.74 -8.38 0.84
CA ASN A 182 -3.49 -9.07 1.11
C ASN A 182 -3.61 -9.89 2.40
N THR A 183 -3.03 -11.09 2.44
CA THR A 183 -2.84 -11.83 3.69
C THR A 183 -1.55 -11.36 4.37
N LEU A 184 -1.67 -10.85 5.59
CA LEU A 184 -0.55 -10.54 6.47
C LEU A 184 -0.47 -11.53 7.63
N GLY A 185 0.71 -11.66 8.23
CA GLY A 185 0.88 -12.47 9.41
C GLY A 185 2.31 -12.63 9.86
N GLY A 186 2.49 -13.49 10.87
CA GLY A 186 3.79 -13.88 11.34
C GLY A 186 3.71 -14.95 12.41
N ASN A 187 4.69 -15.84 12.43
CA ASN A 187 4.78 -16.93 13.39
C ASN A 187 5.98 -16.75 14.32
N ILE A 188 5.80 -17.11 15.58
CA ILE A 188 6.84 -17.25 16.59
C ILE A 188 7.03 -18.75 16.82
N ASN A 189 8.11 -19.30 16.28
CA ASN A 189 8.58 -20.64 16.63
C ASN A 189 9.58 -20.57 17.79
N VAL A 190 10.01 -21.72 18.31
CA VAL A 190 10.99 -21.81 19.41
C VAL A 190 12.31 -21.10 19.06
N ARG A 191 12.78 -21.21 17.80
CA ARG A 191 14.08 -20.69 17.35
C ARG A 191 14.02 -19.84 16.09
N SER A 192 12.83 -19.60 15.55
CA SER A 192 12.67 -18.79 14.35
C SER A 192 11.43 -17.92 14.45
N VAL A 193 11.38 -16.91 13.58
CA VAL A 193 10.18 -16.11 13.33
C VAL A 193 9.88 -16.12 11.84
N THR A 194 8.60 -15.99 11.50
CA THR A 194 8.13 -15.83 10.13
C THR A 194 7.46 -14.47 9.98
N SER A 195 7.67 -13.84 8.83
CA SER A 195 6.93 -12.68 8.35
C SER A 195 6.16 -13.06 7.09
N THR A 196 4.90 -12.64 6.99
CA THR A 196 4.02 -12.96 5.86
C THR A 196 3.44 -11.70 5.27
N ARG A 197 3.67 -11.44 3.98
CA ARG A 197 2.98 -10.37 3.23
C ARG A 197 2.47 -10.85 1.88
N SER A 198 1.20 -10.55 1.62
CA SER A 198 0.52 -10.91 0.37
C SER A 198 0.62 -12.41 0.05
N GLY A 199 0.58 -13.25 1.11
CA GLY A 199 0.74 -14.71 1.02
C GLY A 199 2.18 -15.22 0.90
N ASN A 200 3.17 -14.33 0.70
CA ASN A 200 4.58 -14.70 0.68
C ASN A 200 5.13 -14.81 2.10
N ASN A 201 5.88 -15.87 2.39
CA ASN A 201 6.40 -16.17 3.73
C ASN A 201 7.93 -16.12 3.74
N GLN A 202 8.50 -15.49 4.77
CA GLN A 202 9.95 -15.38 4.97
C GLN A 202 10.30 -15.71 6.41
N GLN A 203 11.38 -16.46 6.61
CA GLN A 203 11.79 -16.95 7.93
C GLN A 203 13.19 -16.45 8.32
N SER A 204 13.35 -16.10 9.60
CA SER A 204 14.65 -15.80 10.20
C SER A 204 14.89 -16.67 11.43
N ASN A 205 16.11 -17.18 11.56
CA ASN A 205 16.58 -17.90 12.74
C ASN A 205 17.12 -16.88 13.76
N GLN A 206 16.78 -17.06 15.04
CA GLN A 206 16.76 -15.99 16.04
C GLN A 206 17.26 -16.42 17.42
#